data_AF-Q8CYC6-F1
#
_entry.id   AF-Q8CYC6-F1
#
_cell.length_a   1.000
_cell.length_b   1.000
_cell.length_c   1.000
_cell.angle_alpha   90.00
_cell.angle_beta   90.00
_cell.angle_gamma   90.00
#
_symmetry.space_group_name_H-M   'P 1'
#
loop_
_entity.id
_entity.type
_entity.pdbx_description
1 polymer ?
#
loop_
_entity_poly.entity_id
_entity_poly.type
_entity_poly.pdbx_seq_one_letter_code
_entity_poly.pdbx_strand_id
1 'polypeptide(L)' 'MLEEGTKDQLAELTYPFGRGVNLSFGIKDVPKLYQKVMEANYPIYRLLTKRKFRVSDPYIYPHKFAVLDPDGYFLRFSE' A
#
# COMPACT_ATOMS: atom_id res chain seq x y z
N MET A 1 15.50 8.24 4.03
CA MET A 1 16.35 7.09 3.65
C MET A 1 15.84 5.91 4.47
N LEU A 2 15.66 4.74 3.87
CA LEU A 2 15.43 3.51 4.63
C LEU A 2 16.80 2.96 5.00
N GLU A 3 16.98 2.58 6.25
CA GLU A 3 18.23 2.05 6.78
C GLU A 3 18.02 0.63 7.26
N GLU A 4 19.08 -0.17 7.19
CA GLU A 4 19.07 -1.53 7.74
C GLU A 4 19.21 -1.46 9.27
N GLY A 5 18.36 -2.21 9.98
CA GLY A 5 18.47 -2.34 11.43
C GLY A 5 19.69 -3.19 11.81
N THR A 6 20.37 -2.82 12.88
CA THR A 6 21.41 -3.68 13.47
C THR A 6 20.80 -4.97 14.03
N LYS A 7 21.62 -6.01 14.23
CA LYS A 7 21.15 -7.31 14.78
C LYS A 7 20.39 -7.15 16.10
N ASP A 8 20.88 -6.31 17.00
CA ASP A 8 20.26 -6.10 18.32
C ASP A 8 18.91 -5.38 18.19
N GLN A 9 18.83 -4.34 17.35
CA GLN A 9 17.56 -3.64 17.07
C GLN A 9 16.52 -4.58 16.45
N LEU A 10 16.94 -5.45 15.52
CA LEU A 10 16.05 -6.43 14.91
C LEU A 10 15.57 -7.49 15.91
N ALA A 11 16.40 -7.86 16.89
CA ALA A 11 16.02 -8.81 17.95
C ALA A 11 14.98 -8.25 18.92
N GLU A 12 14.91 -6.93 19.08
CA GLU A 12 13.90 -6.26 19.93
C GLU A 12 12.53 -6.09 19.23
N LEU A 13 12.44 -6.29 17.91
CA LEU A 13 11.18 -6.13 17.20
C LEU A 13 10.16 -7.20 17.58
N THR A 14 8.94 -6.77 17.87
CA THR A 14 7.82 -7.66 18.17
C THR A 14 6.93 -7.81 16.93
N TYR A 15 6.62 -9.03 16.51
CA TYR A 15 5.68 -9.31 15.42
C TYR A 15 4.24 -8.89 15.77
N PRO A 16 3.39 -8.40 14.83
CA PRO A 16 3.72 -7.93 13.47
C PRO A 16 4.71 -6.76 13.42
N PHE A 17 5.72 -6.88 12.56
CA PHE A 17 6.82 -5.92 12.47
C PHE A 17 6.43 -4.59 11.83
N GLY A 18 5.45 -4.60 10.94
CA GLY A 18 4.92 -3.45 10.23
C GLY A 18 3.90 -2.61 11.01
N ARG A 19 3.72 -2.83 12.32
CA ARG A 19 2.78 -2.03 13.13
C ARG A 19 3.07 -0.54 12.99
N GLY A 20 2.04 0.21 12.59
CA GLY A 20 2.15 1.67 12.39
C GLY A 20 2.88 2.07 11.11
N VAL A 21 3.45 1.14 10.35
CA VAL A 21 4.16 1.40 9.10
C VAL A 21 3.17 1.45 7.94
N ASN A 22 3.18 2.56 7.21
CA ASN A 22 2.33 2.80 6.04
C ASN A 22 3.22 3.02 4.81
N LEU A 23 3.16 2.12 3.84
CA LEU A 23 3.90 2.23 2.58
C LEU A 23 2.94 2.57 1.44
N SER A 24 3.38 3.47 0.55
CA SER A 24 2.60 3.88 -0.62
C SER A 24 3.40 3.68 -1.89
N PHE A 25 2.81 2.99 -2.86
CA PHE A 25 3.41 2.70 -4.15
C PHE A 25 2.64 3.43 -5.25
N GLY A 26 3.38 4.23 -6.03
CA GLY A 26 2.88 4.78 -7.28
C GLY A 26 2.91 3.71 -8.36
N ILE A 27 1.75 3.30 -8.86
CA ILE A 27 1.60 2.23 -9.85
C ILE A 27 0.79 2.76 -11.02
N LYS A 28 1.29 2.59 -12.25
CA LYS A 28 0.66 3.12 -13.47
C LYS A 28 -0.76 2.58 -13.73
N ASP A 29 -1.02 1.33 -13.36
CA ASP A 29 -2.29 0.64 -13.62
C ASP A 29 -2.75 -0.07 -12.34
N VAL A 30 -3.35 0.70 -11.43
CA VAL A 30 -3.88 0.21 -10.16
C VAL A 30 -5.03 -0.78 -10.36
N PRO A 31 -5.99 -0.59 -11.29
CA PRO A 31 -7.04 -1.57 -11.56
C PRO A 31 -6.50 -2.94 -11.95
N LYS A 32 -5.44 -3.01 -12.76
CA LYS A 32 -4.82 -4.29 -13.12
C LYS A 32 -4.17 -4.99 -11.93
N LEU A 33 -3.49 -4.24 -11.05
CA LEU A 33 -2.94 -4.84 -9.82
C LEU A 33 -4.06 -5.31 -8.89
N TYR A 34 -5.11 -4.51 -8.72
CA TYR A 34 -6.29 -4.87 -7.93
C TYR A 34 -6.94 -6.17 -8.42
N GLN A 35 -7.09 -6.33 -9.74
CA GLN A 35 -7.63 -7.55 -10.35
C GLN A 35 -6.78 -8.78 -9.99
N LYS A 36 -5.45 -8.67 -10.07
CA LYS A 36 -4.54 -9.76 -9.70
C LYS A 36 -4.66 -10.15 -8.22
N VAL A 37 -4.83 -9.16 -7.33
CA VAL A 37 -5.02 -9.39 -5.88
C VAL A 37 -6.33 -10.15 -5.63
N MET A 38 -7.41 -9.81 -6.35
CA MET A 38 -8.67 -10.54 -6.28
C MET A 38 -8.56 -11.97 -6.82
N GLU A 39 -7.90 -12.16 -7.96
CA GLU A 39 -7.66 -13.50 -8.56
C GLU A 39 -6.83 -14.41 -7.65
N ALA A 40 -5.92 -13.83 -6.86
CA ALA A 40 -5.15 -14.53 -5.85
C ALA A 40 -5.94 -14.82 -4.56
N ASN A 41 -7.23 -14.41 -4.48
CA ASN A 41 -8.06 -14.47 -3.28
C ASN A 41 -7.43 -13.79 -2.06
N TYR A 42 -6.63 -12.73 -2.27
CA TYR A 42 -5.96 -12.05 -1.18
C TYR A 42 -6.90 -11.02 -0.50
N PRO A 43 -6.92 -10.92 0.84
CA PRO A 43 -7.80 -9.98 1.54
C PRO A 43 -7.53 -8.50 1.20
N ILE A 44 -8.57 -7.82 0.73
CA ILE A 44 -8.51 -6.40 0.39
C ILE A 44 -9.07 -5.61 1.58
N TYR A 45 -8.21 -4.79 2.18
CA TYR A 45 -8.58 -3.99 3.36
C TYR A 45 -9.34 -2.70 2.99
N ARG A 46 -8.97 -2.05 1.88
CA ARG A 46 -9.75 -0.95 1.29
C ARG A 46 -9.96 -1.23 -0.19
N LEU A 47 -11.23 -1.31 -0.59
CA LEU A 47 -11.64 -1.55 -1.97
C LEU A 47 -11.12 -0.48 -2.94
N LEU A 48 -11.05 -0.83 -4.22
CA LEU A 48 -10.68 0.08 -5.30
C LEU A 48 -11.63 1.28 -5.33
N THR A 49 -11.07 2.48 -5.22
CA THR A 49 -11.82 3.75 -5.26
C THR A 49 -11.11 4.73 -6.19
N LYS A 50 -11.87 5.61 -6.86
CA LYS A 50 -11.32 6.76 -7.58
C LYS A 50 -11.44 8.01 -6.73
N ARG A 51 -10.41 8.86 -6.73
CA ARG A 51 -10.45 10.19 -6.12
C ARG A 51 -10.28 11.26 -7.17
N LYS A 52 -11.06 12.33 -7.07
CA LYS A 52 -10.94 13.50 -7.93
C LYS A 52 -9.99 14.51 -7.27
N PHE A 53 -8.93 14.90 -7.97
CA PHE A 53 -8.05 15.98 -7.55
C PHE A 53 -7.99 17.06 -8.63
N ARG A 54 -7.92 18.32 -8.22
CA ARG A 54 -7.63 19.45 -9.10
C ARG A 54 -6.12 19.65 -9.12
N VAL A 55 -5.48 19.55 -10.29
CA VAL A 55 -4.04 19.78 -10.45
C VAL A 55 -3.85 20.90 -11.45
N SER A 56 -3.69 22.13 -10.96
CA SER A 56 -3.67 23.32 -11.83
C SER A 56 -4.90 23.32 -12.75
N ASP A 57 -4.73 23.33 -14.08
CA ASP A 57 -5.79 23.12 -15.07
C ASP A 57 -5.60 21.83 -15.89
N PRO A 58 -5.74 20.64 -15.27
CA PRO A 58 -7.00 19.88 -15.33
C PRO A 58 -7.38 19.17 -14.01
N TYR A 59 -8.40 18.30 -14.04
CA TYR A 59 -8.69 17.35 -12.96
C TYR A 59 -8.06 15.99 -13.26
N ILE A 60 -7.54 15.32 -12.24
CA ILE A 60 -7.08 13.92 -12.32
C ILE A 60 -7.96 13.02 -11.46
N TYR A 61 -8.00 11.73 -11.82
CA TYR A 61 -8.87 10.74 -11.21
C TYR A 61 -8.12 9.45 -10.83
N PRO A 62 -7.06 9.51 -10.01
CA PRO A 62 -6.32 8.32 -9.62
C PRO A 62 -7.23 7.35 -8.87
N HIS A 63 -7.08 6.08 -9.21
CA HIS A 63 -7.59 4.98 -8.45
C HIS A 63 -6.66 4.67 -7.28
N LYS A 64 -7.18 3.94 -6.30
CA LYS A 64 -6.40 3.45 -5.18
C LYS A 64 -7.11 2.32 -4.47
N PHE A 65 -6.32 1.44 -3.87
CA PHE A 65 -6.80 0.44 -2.92
C PHE A 65 -5.72 0.22 -1.85
N ALA A 66 -6.04 -0.56 -0.82
CA ALA A 66 -5.06 -0.95 0.17
C ALA A 66 -5.28 -2.38 0.66
N VAL A 67 -4.19 -3.02 1.03
CA VAL A 67 -4.16 -4.33 1.68
C VAL A 67 -3.39 -4.23 2.99
N LEU A 68 -3.61 -5.20 3.87
CA LEU A 68 -2.75 -5.42 5.03
C LEU A 68 -1.84 -6.60 4.69
N ASP A 69 -0.54 -6.37 4.82
CA ASP A 69 0.45 -7.45 4.81
C ASP A 69 0.34 -8.27 6.11
N PRO A 70 0.65 -9.59 6.09
CA PRO A 70 0.60 -10.40 7.31
C PRO A 70 1.52 -9.86 8.42
N ASP A 71 2.65 -9.25 8.07
CA ASP A 71 3.54 -8.61 9.05
C ASP A 71 3.00 -7.25 9.54
N GLY A 72 1.78 -6.87 9.18
CA GLY A 72 1.08 -5.69 9.70
C GLY A 72 1.35 -4.39 8.94
N TYR A 73 2.10 -4.44 7.84
CA TYR A 73 2.30 -3.27 6.99
C TYR A 73 0.99 -2.87 6.30
N PHE A 74 0.64 -1.59 6.37
CA PHE A 74 -0.44 -1.04 5.56
C PHE A 74 0.11 -0.65 4.19
N LEU A 75 -0.25 -1.41 3.15
CA LEU A 75 0.24 -1.19 1.79
C LEU A 75 -0.84 -0.49 0.96
N ARG A 76 -0.52 0.69 0.44
CA ARG A 76 -1.42 1.49 -0.41
C ARG A 76 -0.86 1.58 -1.83
N PHE A 77 -1.73 1.38 -2.81
CA PHE A 77 -1.40 1.52 -4.22
C PHE A 77 -2.26 2.63 -4.81
N SER A 78 -1.67 3.54 -5.58
CA SER A 78 -2.37 4.61 -6.31
C SER A 78 -1.64 4.96 -7.60
N GLU A 79 -2.36 5.44 -8.61
CA GLU A 79 -1.75 6.13 -9.76
C GLU A 79 -1.07 7.45 -9.35
#